data_AF-A0A5C1AK53-F1
#
_entry.id   AF-A0A5C1AK53-F1
#
_cell.length_a   1.000
_cell.length_b   1.000
_cell.length_c   1.000
_cell.angle_alpha   90.00
_cell.angle_beta   90.00
_cell.angle_gamma   90.00
#
_symmetry.space_group_name_H-M   'P 1'
#
loop_
_entity.id
_entity.type
_entity.pdbx_description
1 polymer ?
#
loop_
_entity_poly.entity_id
_entity_poly.type
_entity_poly.pdbx_seq_one_letter_code
_entity_poly.pdbx_strand_id
1 'polypeptide(L)' 'MDEKPTPRPLVENRDYYLENGKWVFTALFLRERGYCCENRCRHCPYGFPQKASDGDAKGVES' A
#
# COMPACT_ATOMS: atom_id res chain seq x y z
N MET A 1 -22.15 14.98 21.06
CA MET A 1 -20.87 14.64 21.71
C MET A 1 -20.14 13.77 20.72
N ASP A 2 -19.36 14.41 19.86
CA ASP A 2 -18.81 13.81 18.67
C ASP A 2 -17.35 13.50 18.97
N GLU A 3 -17.14 12.33 19.57
CA GLU A 3 -15.82 11.75 19.79
C GLU A 3 -15.26 11.38 18.42
N LYS A 4 -14.67 12.37 17.75
CA LYS A 4 -14.02 12.19 16.45
C LYS A 4 -12.90 11.17 16.64
N PRO A 5 -12.87 10.07 15.88
CA PRO A 5 -11.81 9.08 16.01
C PRO A 5 -10.48 9.78 15.69
N THR A 6 -9.62 9.90 16.69
CA THR A 6 -8.28 10.44 16.51
C THR A 6 -7.52 9.51 15.57
N PRO A 7 -6.93 10.03 14.48
CA PRO A 7 -6.12 9.20 13.59
C PRO A 7 -4.98 8.57 14.39
N ARG A 8 -4.82 7.24 14.23
CA ARG A 8 -3.77 6.51 14.94
C ARG A 8 -2.40 7.06 14.56
N PRO A 9 -1.48 7.24 15.53
CA PRO A 9 -0.14 7.71 15.24
C PRO A 9 0.58 6.72 14.33
N LEU A 10 1.26 7.24 13.30
CA LEU A 10 2.11 6.42 12.43
C LEU A 10 3.32 5.93 13.22
N VAL A 11 3.59 4.63 13.19
CA VAL A 11 4.74 4.03 13.89
C VAL A 11 5.88 3.79 12.91
N GLU A 12 7.05 4.38 13.21
CA GLU A 12 8.29 4.12 12.46
C GLU A 12 8.66 2.63 12.57
N ASN A 13 9.22 2.04 11.49
CA ASN A 13 9.50 0.61 11.32
C ASN A 13 8.25 -0.30 11.23
N ARG A 14 7.03 0.25 11.30
CA ARG A 14 5.77 -0.50 11.12
C ARG A 14 4.93 0.05 9.97
N ASP A 15 4.58 1.32 10.07
CA ASP A 15 3.74 2.04 9.11
C ASP A 15 4.60 2.72 8.02
N TYR A 16 5.77 3.22 8.40
CA TYR A 16 6.76 3.80 7.49
C TYR A 16 8.17 3.62 8.04
N TYR A 17 9.17 3.79 7.20
CA TYR A 17 10.58 3.87 7.61
C TYR A 17 11.32 4.91 6.77
N LEU A 18 12.39 5.45 7.33
CA LEU A 18 13.28 6.35 6.61
C LEU A 18 14.39 5.55 5.94
N GLU A 19 14.35 5.48 4.62
CA GLU A 19 15.44 4.93 3.82
C GLU A 19 16.16 6.08 3.13
N ASN A 20 17.42 6.30 3.48
CA ASN A 20 18.27 7.29 2.80
C ASN A 20 17.66 8.71 2.76
N GLY A 21 17.00 9.12 3.84
CA GLY A 21 16.30 10.40 3.98
C GLY A 21 14.95 10.48 3.26
N LYS A 22 14.45 9.38 2.71
CA LYS A 22 13.15 9.28 2.04
C LYS A 22 12.16 8.51 2.91
N TRP A 23 10.93 8.98 2.94
CA TRP A 23 9.83 8.35 3.65
C TRP A 23 9.30 7.19 2.82
N VAL A 24 9.52 5.96 3.29
CA VAL A 24 9.03 4.75 2.62
C VAL A 24 7.89 4.16 3.44
N PHE A 25 6.66 4.26 2.91
CA PHE A 25 5.48 3.66 3.53
C PHE A 25 5.42 2.16 3.27
N THR A 26 5.04 1.40 4.30
CA THR A 26 4.92 -0.05 4.20
C THR A 26 3.56 -0.45 3.60
N ALA A 27 3.46 -1.72 3.16
CA ALA A 27 2.19 -2.29 2.69
C ALA A 27 1.11 -2.28 3.80
N LEU A 28 1.51 -2.39 5.07
CA LEU A 28 0.63 -2.34 6.23
C LEU A 28 -0.08 -1.00 6.32
N PHE A 29 0.67 0.10 6.25
CA PHE A 29 0.09 1.44 6.27
C PHE A 29 -0.88 1.67 5.11
N LEU A 30 -0.49 1.26 3.89
CA LEU A 30 -1.35 1.37 2.71
C LEU A 30 -2.64 0.55 2.85
N ARG A 31 -2.57 -0.61 3.51
CA ARG A 31 -3.73 -1.47 3.79
C ARG A 31 -4.65 -0.86 4.86
N GLU A 32 -4.09 -0.37 5.97
CA GLU A 32 -4.88 0.26 7.04
C GLU A 32 -5.53 1.59 6.62
N ARG A 33 -4.85 2.32 5.73
CA ARG A 33 -5.37 3.55 5.13
C ARG A 33 -6.62 3.30 4.28
N GLY A 34 -6.76 2.09 3.74
CA GLY A 34 -7.96 1.65 3.03
C GLY A 34 -8.22 2.36 1.70
N TYR A 35 -7.24 3.08 1.15
CA TYR A 35 -7.40 3.75 -0.14
C TYR A 35 -6.17 3.59 -1.04
N CYS A 36 -6.41 3.37 -2.33
CA CYS A 36 -5.39 3.32 -3.35
C CYS A 36 -5.04 4.72 -3.84
N CYS A 37 -3.77 5.10 -3.79
CA CYS A 37 -3.31 6.39 -4.31
C CYS A 37 -3.09 6.40 -5.83
N GLU A 38 -3.30 5.27 -6.52
CA GLU A 38 -3.13 5.11 -7.99
C GLU A 38 -1.72 5.44 -8.54
N ASN A 39 -0.76 5.74 -7.67
CA ASN A 39 0.62 6.07 -8.01
C ASN A 39 1.49 4.83 -8.31
N ARG A 40 0.89 3.64 -8.51
CA ARG A 40 1.57 2.36 -8.78
C ARG A 40 2.74 2.07 -7.83
N CYS A 41 2.52 2.28 -6.53
CA CYS A 41 3.52 2.04 -5.49
C CYS A 41 3.94 0.56 -5.45
N ARG A 42 5.22 0.30 -5.16
CA ARG A 42 5.80 -1.06 -5.14
C ARG A 42 5.17 -1.98 -4.10
N HIS A 43 4.60 -1.40 -3.04
CA HIS A 43 3.92 -2.11 -1.94
C HIS A 43 2.39 -2.01 -2.03
N CYS A 44 1.83 -1.72 -3.20
CA CYS A 44 0.39 -1.55 -3.33
C CYS A 44 -0.35 -2.88 -3.04
N PRO A 45 -1.18 -2.94 -2.00
CA PRO A 45 -1.93 -4.16 -1.68
C PRO A 45 -3.02 -4.47 -2.71
N TYR A 46 -3.41 -3.49 -3.53
CA TYR A 46 -4.44 -3.61 -4.57
C TYR A 46 -3.94 -4.27 -5.87
N GLY A 47 -2.70 -4.75 -5.91
CA GLY A 47 -2.21 -5.53 -7.05
C GLY A 47 -2.06 -4.71 -8.33
N PHE A 48 -1.19 -3.71 -8.33
CA PHE A 48 -0.71 -3.10 -9.58
C PHE A 48 0.53 -3.86 -10.03
N PRO A 49 0.42 -4.88 -10.90
CA PRO A 49 1.60 -5.41 -11.56
C PRO A 49 2.22 -4.27 -12.36
N GLN A 50 3.47 -3.96 -12.04
CA GLN A 50 4.33 -3.29 -13.00
C GLN A 50 4.42 -4.28 -14.16
N LYS A 51 3.78 -3.90 -15.28
CA LYS A 51 3.76 -4.71 -16.48
C LYS A 51 5.21 -4.98 -16.89
N ALA A 52 5.73 -6.15 -16.54
CA ALA A 52 6.72 -6.79 -17.38
C ALA A 52 5.96 -7.17 -18.66
N SER A 53 6.56 -6.79 -19.77
CA SER A 53 6.16 -7.12 -21.11
C SER A 53 5.73 -8.58 -21.26
N ASP A 54 4.71 -8.80 -22.10
CA ASP A 54 4.41 -10.07 -22.79
C ASP A 54 3.93 -11.26 -21.94
N GLY A 55 2.69 -11.69 -22.18
CA GLY A 55 2.28 -13.09 -21.95
C GLY A 55 1.37 -13.38 -20.75
N ASP A 56 0.27 -14.06 -21.08
CA ASP A 56 -0.53 -14.95 -20.24
C ASP A 56 -1.75 -14.38 -19.50
N ALA A 57 -2.89 -14.54 -20.18
CA ALA A 57 -4.23 -14.32 -19.71
C ALA A 57 -4.84 -15.65 -19.25
N LYS A 58 -5.58 -15.59 -18.13
CA LYS A 58 -6.68 -16.48 -17.70
C LYS A 58 -6.40 -17.99 -17.57
N GLY A 59 -6.71 -18.49 -16.38
CA GLY A 59 -7.04 -19.91 -16.16
C GLY A 59 -7.76 -20.13 -14.84
N VAL A 60 -8.95 -19.55 -14.69
CA VAL A 60 -9.97 -19.98 -13.72
C VAL A 60 -10.67 -21.17 -14.35
N GLU A 61 -10.57 -22.37 -13.76
CA GLU A 61 -11.54 -23.46 -13.96
C GLU A 61 -11.72 -24.25 -12.64
N SER A 62 -12.90 -24.85 -12.54
CA SER A 62 -13.73 -25.14 -11.36
C SER A 62 -13.31 -26.29 -10.44
#